data_AF-A0A1M6SUZ9-F1
#
_entry.id   AF-A0A1M6SUZ9-F1
#
_cell.length_a   1.000
_cell.length_b   1.000
_cell.length_c   1.000
_cell.angle_alpha   90.00
_cell.angle_beta   90.00
_cell.angle_gamma   90.00
#
_symmetry.space_group_name_H-M   'P 1'
#
loop_
_entity.id
_entity.type
_entity.pdbx_description
1 polymer ?
#
loop_
_entity_poly.entity_id
_entity_poly.type
_entity_poly.pdbx_seq_one_letter_code
_entity_poly.pdbx_strand_id
1 'polypeptide(L)'
;MKRNLLQELAPYQQAGQPLPPMLFKFGAYHVGRGRSIWGDIYDVGNVAVNLADAHDQKTLHIFVIGKQGTKVTGQNPVDFSKNATSYSAADEAMLKPFMAATPAGHAWQVFDVRPLRRAMLYRGMPVPEQELQATILGYDYIVIIPETTASRNF
;
A
#
# COMPACT_ATOMS: atom_id res chain seq x y z
N MET A 1 10.75 8.33 -9.04
CA MET A 1 9.64 8.78 -8.16
C MET A 1 10.10 9.74 -7.08
N LYS A 2 11.10 9.39 -6.25
CA LYS A 2 11.57 10.23 -5.11
C LYS A 2 11.90 11.68 -5.47
N ARG A 3 12.75 11.90 -6.48
CA ARG A 3 13.16 13.27 -6.89
C ARG A 3 11.96 14.13 -7.27
N ASN A 4 11.02 13.58 -8.03
CA ASN A 4 9.82 14.32 -8.43
C ASN A 4 8.95 14.65 -7.22
N LEU A 5 8.76 13.70 -6.29
CA LEU A 5 8.03 13.99 -5.05
C LEU A 5 8.68 15.13 -4.27
N LEU A 6 10.01 15.13 -4.12
CA LEU A 6 10.72 16.20 -3.40
C LEU A 6 10.59 17.56 -4.10
N GLN A 7 10.58 17.59 -5.44
CA GLN A 7 10.36 18.82 -6.21
C GLN A 7 8.94 19.37 -5.98
N GLU A 8 7.92 18.50 -6.03
CA GLU A 8 6.53 18.90 -5.74
C GLU A 8 6.34 19.34 -4.29
N LEU A 9 7.13 18.79 -3.35
CA LEU A 9 7.05 19.12 -1.93
C LEU A 9 7.85 20.36 -1.52
N ALA A 10 8.73 20.87 -2.38
CA ALA A 10 9.59 22.01 -2.06
C ALA A 10 8.81 23.25 -1.55
N PRO A 11 7.65 23.63 -2.12
CA PRO A 11 6.89 24.79 -1.64
C PRO A 11 6.34 24.65 -0.22
N TYR A 12 6.19 23.42 0.29
CA TYR A 12 5.60 23.13 1.60
C TYR A 12 6.64 22.97 2.71
N GLN A 13 7.93 22.90 2.37
CA GLN A 13 9.04 22.71 3.32
C GLN A 13 9.60 24.06 3.79
N GLN A 14 8.79 24.81 4.53
CA GLN A 14 9.21 26.08 5.12
C GLN A 14 9.96 25.84 6.43
N ALA A 15 11.13 26.48 6.59
CA ALA A 15 11.96 26.32 7.76
C ALA A 15 11.19 26.72 9.04
N GLY A 16 11.23 25.85 10.05
CA GLY A 16 10.55 26.07 11.34
C GLY A 16 9.02 25.95 11.29
N GLN A 17 8.45 25.52 10.16
CA GLN A 17 7.01 25.26 10.04
C GLN A 17 6.73 23.76 9.92
N PRO A 18 5.63 23.26 10.50
CA PRO A 18 5.18 21.90 10.25
C PRO A 18 4.73 21.75 8.80
N LEU A 19 4.84 20.54 8.24
CA LEU A 19 4.24 20.27 6.94
C LEU A 19 2.71 20.31 7.08
N PRO A 20 1.98 20.81 6.07
CA PRO A 20 0.53 20.63 6.05
C PRO A 20 0.17 19.14 6.02
N PRO A 21 -1.05 18.75 6.43
CA PRO A 21 -1.54 17.40 6.21
C PRO A 21 -1.48 17.03 4.73
N MET A 22 -0.80 15.92 4.41
CA MET A 22 -0.59 15.46 3.03
C MET A 22 -1.19 14.07 2.83
N LEU A 23 -1.79 13.86 1.66
CA LEU A 23 -2.24 12.56 1.19
C LEU A 23 -1.45 12.16 -0.05
N PHE A 24 -0.66 11.10 0.09
CA PHE A 24 0.05 10.50 -1.03
C PHE A 24 -0.69 9.26 -1.53
N LYS A 25 -0.86 9.17 -2.86
CA LYS A 25 -1.44 8.00 -3.52
C LYS A 25 -0.44 7.41 -4.50
N PHE A 26 0.10 6.23 -4.18
CA PHE A 26 0.93 5.45 -5.07
C PHE A 26 0.47 3.98 -5.10
N GLY A 27 1.01 3.18 -6.02
CA GLY A 27 0.78 1.74 -6.03
C GLY A 27 1.34 1.06 -4.77
N ALA A 28 0.76 -0.08 -4.37
CA ALA A 28 1.11 -0.77 -3.13
C ALA A 28 2.58 -1.24 -3.05
N TYR A 29 3.29 -1.37 -4.17
CA TYR A 29 4.73 -1.64 -4.15
C TYR A 29 5.58 -0.41 -3.76
N HIS A 30 5.01 0.79 -3.83
CA HIS A 30 5.72 2.05 -3.66
C HIS A 30 5.43 2.77 -2.33
N VAL A 31 4.33 2.43 -1.64
CA VAL A 31 3.86 3.17 -0.45
C VAL A 31 4.48 2.67 0.86
N GLY A 32 5.07 1.48 0.91
CA GLY A 32 5.65 0.93 2.15
C GLY A 32 6.70 1.86 2.79
N ARG A 33 6.74 1.91 4.13
CA ARG A 33 7.67 2.78 4.89
C ARG A 33 9.16 2.44 4.76
N GLY A 34 9.46 1.19 4.42
CA GLY A 34 10.81 0.64 4.39
C GLY A 34 11.10 0.02 3.02
N ARG A 35 11.61 -1.21 3.02
CA ARG A 35 11.76 -1.99 1.79
C ARG A 35 10.42 -2.21 1.10
N SER A 36 10.44 -2.17 -0.22
CA SER A 36 9.32 -2.53 -1.09
C SER A 36 8.96 -4.00 -0.93
N ILE A 37 7.76 -4.36 -1.38
CA ILE A 37 7.33 -5.75 -1.48
C ILE A 37 8.07 -6.47 -2.62
N TRP A 38 8.56 -5.73 -3.64
CA TRP A 38 9.40 -6.28 -4.73
C TRP A 38 10.85 -6.61 -4.33
N GLY A 39 11.17 -6.61 -3.04
CA GLY A 39 12.49 -6.92 -2.51
C GLY A 39 13.13 -5.73 -1.81
N ASP A 40 14.47 -5.75 -1.70
CA ASP A 40 15.21 -4.83 -0.83
C ASP A 40 15.47 -3.45 -1.48
N ILE A 41 14.43 -2.87 -2.09
CA ILE A 41 14.43 -1.54 -2.69
C ILE A 41 13.69 -0.58 -1.75
N TYR A 42 14.34 0.51 -1.34
CA TYR A 42 13.67 1.59 -0.61
C TYR A 42 13.00 2.55 -1.59
N ASP A 43 11.68 2.52 -1.67
CA ASP A 43 10.92 3.33 -2.63
C ASP A 43 10.41 4.66 -2.03
N VAL A 44 9.53 5.36 -2.73
CA VAL A 44 9.01 6.69 -2.41
C VAL A 44 8.26 6.74 -1.08
N GLY A 45 7.64 5.65 -0.62
CA GLY A 45 6.99 5.57 0.69
C GLY A 45 7.95 5.86 1.85
N ASN A 46 9.22 5.47 1.72
CA ASN A 46 10.24 5.79 2.72
C ASN A 46 10.57 7.30 2.76
N VAL A 47 10.43 8.03 1.65
CA VAL A 47 10.63 9.49 1.63
C VAL A 47 9.58 10.19 2.49
N ALA A 48 8.33 9.74 2.44
CA ALA A 48 7.27 10.30 3.28
C ALA A 48 7.57 10.13 4.78
N VAL A 49 8.17 8.99 5.17
CA VAL A 49 8.61 8.76 6.56
C VAL A 49 9.72 9.70 6.96
N ASN A 50 10.80 9.77 6.18
CA ASN A 50 11.94 10.61 6.52
C ASN A 50 11.55 12.09 6.55
N LEU A 51 10.65 12.50 5.65
CA LEU A 51 10.15 13.87 5.60
C LEU A 51 9.28 14.20 6.82
N ALA A 52 8.36 13.31 7.21
CA ALA A 52 7.56 13.52 8.42
C ALA A 52 8.45 13.54 9.67
N ASP A 53 9.40 12.62 9.78
CA ASP A 53 10.34 12.55 10.90
C ASP A 53 11.19 13.82 11.03
N ALA A 54 11.70 14.35 9.91
CA ALA A 54 12.45 15.62 9.87
C ALA A 54 11.63 16.84 10.30
N HIS A 55 10.30 16.72 10.39
CA HIS A 55 9.37 17.76 10.82
C HIS A 55 8.60 17.38 12.11
N ASP A 56 9.10 16.42 12.90
CA ASP A 56 8.45 15.93 14.14
C ASP A 56 7.00 15.44 13.95
N GLN A 57 6.71 14.91 12.75
CA GLN A 57 5.39 14.47 12.32
C GLN A 57 5.34 12.95 12.13
N LYS A 58 4.13 12.43 11.99
CA LYS A 58 3.85 11.00 11.84
C LYS A 58 3.28 10.71 10.47
N THR A 59 3.59 9.53 9.96
CA THR A 59 2.95 8.99 8.76
C THR A 59 1.94 7.90 9.10
N LEU A 60 1.00 7.70 8.18
CA LEU A 60 0.11 6.55 8.19
C LEU A 60 0.17 5.86 6.83
N HIS A 61 0.53 4.57 6.82
CA HIS A 61 0.68 3.79 5.59
C HIS A 61 -0.46 2.77 5.46
N ILE A 62 -1.27 2.87 4.42
CA ILE A 62 -2.46 2.03 4.20
C ILE A 62 -2.29 1.25 2.91
N PHE A 63 -2.34 -0.08 2.99
CA PHE A 63 -2.40 -0.96 1.83
C PHE A 63 -3.87 -1.14 1.45
N VAL A 64 -4.24 -0.90 0.18
CA VAL A 64 -5.62 -1.11 -0.29
C VAL A 64 -5.62 -2.02 -1.52
N ILE A 65 -6.42 -3.08 -1.50
CA ILE A 65 -6.52 -4.04 -2.61
C ILE A 65 -7.87 -4.74 -2.65
N GLY A 66 -8.25 -5.20 -3.84
CA GLY A 66 -9.38 -6.12 -4.02
C GLY A 66 -8.94 -7.58 -3.96
N LYS A 67 -9.73 -8.44 -3.30
CA LYS A 67 -9.47 -9.88 -3.24
C LYS A 67 -9.81 -10.57 -4.56
N GLN A 68 -10.90 -10.17 -5.22
CA GLN A 68 -11.35 -10.74 -6.48
C GLN A 68 -12.32 -9.79 -7.21
N GLY A 69 -12.79 -10.20 -8.39
CA GLY A 69 -13.80 -9.50 -9.18
C GLY A 69 -13.25 -9.13 -10.55
N THR A 70 -13.51 -7.90 -10.99
CA THR A 70 -12.94 -7.35 -12.23
C THR A 70 -12.01 -6.18 -11.96
N LYS A 71 -10.99 -6.01 -12.81
CA LYS A 71 -10.09 -4.86 -12.82
C LYS A 71 -9.72 -4.49 -14.26
N VAL A 72 -9.20 -3.28 -14.45
CA VAL A 72 -8.62 -2.87 -15.73
C VAL A 72 -7.22 -3.48 -15.87
N THR A 73 -6.98 -4.24 -16.93
CA THR A 73 -5.66 -4.79 -17.27
C THR A 73 -5.23 -4.47 -18.71
N GLY A 74 -6.18 -4.13 -19.58
CA GLY A 74 -5.91 -3.78 -20.97
C GLY A 74 -5.67 -2.29 -21.20
N GLN A 75 -5.22 -1.95 -22.40
CA GLN A 75 -4.96 -0.57 -22.84
C GLN A 75 -5.60 -0.26 -24.21
N ASN A 76 -6.70 -0.93 -24.57
CA ASN A 76 -7.45 -0.62 -25.79
C ASN A 76 -7.90 0.85 -25.73
N PRO A 77 -7.41 1.71 -26.65
CA PRO A 77 -7.67 3.15 -26.59
C PRO A 77 -9.01 3.55 -27.24
N VAL A 78 -9.67 2.62 -27.94
CA VAL A 78 -10.91 2.87 -28.68
C VAL A 78 -12.13 2.32 -27.93
N ASP A 79 -11.98 1.14 -27.35
CA ASP A 79 -13.06 0.43 -26.66
C ASP A 79 -12.60 0.00 -25.27
N PHE A 80 -12.87 0.85 -24.29
CA PHE A 80 -12.47 0.64 -22.90
C PHE A 80 -13.19 -0.52 -22.22
N SER A 81 -14.34 -0.97 -22.75
CA SER A 81 -15.03 -2.15 -22.22
C SER A 81 -14.18 -3.41 -22.35
N LYS A 82 -13.29 -3.46 -23.36
CA LYS A 82 -12.35 -4.56 -23.61
C LYS A 82 -11.16 -4.59 -22.66
N ASN A 83 -11.01 -3.59 -21.79
CA ASN A 83 -9.87 -3.52 -20.87
C ASN A 83 -10.14 -4.18 -19.52
N ALA A 84 -11.40 -4.52 -19.23
CA ALA A 84 -11.79 -5.18 -18.00
C ALA A 84 -11.57 -6.70 -18.08
N THR A 85 -10.89 -7.26 -17.09
CA THR A 85 -10.70 -8.72 -16.95
C THR A 85 -11.04 -9.17 -15.54
N SER A 86 -11.45 -10.43 -15.43
CA SER A 86 -11.64 -11.08 -14.13
C SER A 86 -10.28 -11.40 -13.49
N TYR A 87 -10.19 -11.30 -12.17
CA TYR A 87 -8.98 -11.64 -11.44
C TYR A 87 -9.31 -12.23 -10.05
N SER A 88 -8.32 -12.91 -9.48
CA SER A 88 -8.26 -13.31 -8.08
C SER A 88 -6.89 -12.96 -7.53
N ALA A 89 -6.86 -12.40 -6.32
CA ALA A 89 -5.68 -12.08 -5.54
C ALA A 89 -5.64 -12.92 -4.23
N ALA A 90 -6.44 -13.99 -4.16
CA ALA A 90 -6.59 -14.79 -2.94
C ALA A 90 -5.29 -15.44 -2.46
N ASP A 91 -4.38 -15.75 -3.40
CA ASP A 91 -3.12 -16.44 -3.15
C ASP A 91 -1.88 -15.53 -3.22
N GLU A 92 -2.07 -14.20 -3.31
CA GLU A 92 -0.96 -13.25 -3.33
C GLU A 92 -0.10 -13.36 -2.06
N ALA A 93 1.17 -13.70 -2.24
CA ALA A 93 2.10 -14.01 -1.16
C ALA A 93 2.20 -12.87 -0.13
N MET A 94 2.23 -11.61 -0.61
CA MET A 94 2.21 -10.41 0.22
C MET A 94 1.04 -10.30 1.22
N LEU A 95 -0.09 -10.99 1.00
CA LEU A 95 -1.33 -10.80 1.76
C LEU A 95 -2.11 -12.07 2.08
N LYS A 96 -1.61 -13.25 1.73
CA LYS A 96 -2.34 -14.52 1.81
C LYS A 96 -3.12 -14.76 3.12
N PRO A 97 -2.56 -14.54 4.33
CA PRO A 97 -3.32 -14.74 5.57
C PRO A 97 -4.51 -13.79 5.72
N PHE A 98 -4.35 -12.53 5.29
CA PHE A 98 -5.42 -11.52 5.34
C PHE A 98 -6.49 -11.79 4.28
N MET A 99 -6.09 -12.30 3.11
CA MET A 99 -7.02 -12.75 2.06
C MET A 99 -7.86 -13.95 2.53
N ALA A 100 -7.24 -14.91 3.21
CA ALA A 100 -7.93 -16.07 3.80
C ALA A 100 -8.89 -15.66 4.92
N ALA A 101 -8.52 -14.67 5.74
CA ALA A 101 -9.36 -14.12 6.80
C ALA A 101 -10.50 -13.21 6.28
N THR A 102 -10.48 -12.83 5.00
CA THR A 102 -11.51 -11.98 4.40
C THR A 102 -12.67 -12.84 3.86
N PRO A 103 -13.88 -12.75 4.44
CA PRO A 103 -15.03 -13.50 3.97
C PRO A 103 -15.50 -13.04 2.59
N ALA A 104 -16.27 -13.89 1.92
CA ALA A 104 -17.02 -13.49 0.73
C ALA A 104 -18.14 -12.50 1.09
N GLY A 105 -18.61 -11.72 0.12
CA GLY A 105 -19.68 -10.73 0.28
C GLY A 105 -19.18 -9.30 0.03
N HIS A 106 -19.84 -8.31 0.63
CA HIS A 106 -19.59 -6.89 0.31
C HIS A 106 -18.87 -6.13 1.44
N ALA A 107 -18.70 -6.73 2.61
CA ALA A 107 -18.12 -6.06 3.76
C ALA A 107 -16.59 -5.97 3.65
N TRP A 108 -16.07 -4.75 3.59
CA TRP A 108 -14.63 -4.50 3.55
C TRP A 108 -13.99 -4.91 4.87
N GLN A 109 -12.76 -5.41 4.79
CA GLN A 109 -11.98 -5.78 5.97
C GLN A 109 -10.84 -4.79 6.17
N VAL A 110 -10.65 -4.38 7.43
CA VAL A 110 -9.53 -3.52 7.84
C VAL A 110 -8.73 -4.25 8.90
N PHE A 111 -7.46 -4.51 8.62
CA PHE A 111 -6.55 -5.17 9.54
C PHE A 111 -5.54 -4.15 10.06
N ASP A 112 -5.48 -3.97 11.38
CA ASP A 112 -4.36 -3.28 12.04
C ASP A 112 -3.17 -4.24 12.17
N VAL A 113 -2.10 -3.98 11.42
CA VAL A 113 -0.93 -4.86 11.43
C VAL A 113 0.21 -4.33 12.30
N ARG A 114 0.03 -3.19 12.99
CA ARG A 114 1.04 -2.66 13.92
C ARG A 114 1.38 -3.64 15.05
N PRO A 115 0.44 -4.40 15.64
CA PRO A 115 0.76 -5.45 16.61
C PRO A 115 1.64 -6.56 16.02
N LEU A 116 1.36 -6.98 14.78
CA LEU A 116 2.15 -7.99 14.07
C LEU A 116 3.56 -7.49 13.79
N ARG A 117 3.70 -6.22 13.36
CA ARG A 117 5.00 -5.58 13.17
C ARG A 117 5.83 -5.61 14.45
N ARG A 118 5.24 -5.27 15.61
CA ARG A 118 5.92 -5.35 16.91
C ARG A 118 6.30 -6.78 17.28
N ALA A 119 5.43 -7.75 17.01
CA ALA A 119 5.71 -9.16 17.28
C ALA A 119 6.88 -9.68 16.42
N MET A 120 6.96 -9.28 15.14
CA MET A 120 8.10 -9.60 14.28
C MET A 120 9.40 -8.99 14.80
N LEU A 121 9.41 -7.67 15.06
CA LEU A 121 10.63 -6.94 15.41
C LEU A 121 11.17 -7.28 16.81
N TYR A 122 10.29 -7.56 17.77
CA TYR A 122 10.69 -7.64 19.18
C TYR A 122 10.40 -8.98 19.86
N ARG A 123 9.64 -9.88 19.21
CA ARG A 123 9.25 -11.18 19.78
C ARG A 123 9.65 -12.36 18.91
N GLY A 124 10.41 -12.12 17.83
CA GLY A 124 10.90 -13.16 16.93
C GLY A 124 9.80 -13.94 16.22
N MET A 125 8.61 -13.35 16.03
CA MET A 125 7.51 -14.02 15.32
C MET A 125 7.96 -14.37 13.89
N PRO A 126 8.01 -15.66 13.51
CA PRO A 126 8.47 -16.07 12.19
C PRO A 126 7.42 -15.75 11.14
N VAL A 127 7.84 -15.15 10.04
CA VAL A 127 7.03 -14.94 8.84
C VAL A 127 7.91 -15.35 7.67
N PRO A 128 7.80 -16.58 7.13
CA PRO A 128 8.76 -17.10 6.16
C PRO A 128 8.68 -16.38 4.80
N GLU A 129 7.50 -15.89 4.45
CA GLU A 129 7.24 -15.22 3.17
C GLU A 129 7.80 -13.78 3.17
N GLN A 130 8.75 -13.50 2.27
CA GLN A 130 9.46 -12.22 2.23
C GLN A 130 8.51 -11.06 1.90
N GLU A 131 7.58 -11.29 0.98
CA GLU A 131 6.59 -10.27 0.59
C GLU A 131 5.64 -9.92 1.73
N LEU A 132 5.20 -10.93 2.50
CA LEU A 132 4.35 -10.75 3.67
C LEU A 132 5.10 -10.00 4.78
N GLN A 133 6.38 -10.33 5.00
CA GLN A 133 7.23 -9.57 5.90
C GLN A 133 7.31 -8.09 5.49
N ALA A 134 7.61 -7.82 4.20
CA ALA A 134 7.68 -6.47 3.69
C ALA A 134 6.36 -5.71 3.88
N THR A 135 5.23 -6.38 3.71
CA THR A 135 3.90 -5.81 3.95
C THR A 135 3.67 -5.44 5.42
N ILE A 136 3.91 -6.37 6.35
CA ILE A 136 3.71 -6.13 7.80
C ILE A 136 4.65 -5.03 8.33
N LEU A 137 5.90 -5.04 7.87
CA LEU A 137 6.88 -4.01 8.22
C LEU A 137 6.55 -2.66 7.56
N GLY A 138 6.01 -2.69 6.33
CA GLY A 138 5.74 -1.54 5.48
C GLY A 138 4.52 -0.71 5.88
N TYR A 139 3.43 -1.37 6.28
CA TYR A 139 2.08 -0.79 6.35
C TYR A 139 1.48 -0.83 7.75
N ASP A 140 0.71 0.18 8.15
CA ASP A 140 -0.01 0.21 9.43
C ASP A 140 -1.36 -0.51 9.35
N TYR A 141 -2.05 -0.33 8.22
CA TYR A 141 -3.33 -0.97 7.96
C TYR A 141 -3.33 -1.64 6.58
N ILE A 142 -4.08 -2.73 6.51
CA ILE A 142 -4.43 -3.40 5.25
C ILE A 142 -5.95 -3.32 5.10
N VAL A 143 -6.41 -2.83 3.96
CA VAL A 143 -7.80 -2.74 3.57
C VAL A 143 -8.05 -3.68 2.41
N ILE A 144 -8.91 -4.68 2.63
CA ILE A 144 -9.28 -5.65 1.60
C ILE A 144 -10.74 -5.40 1.20
N ILE A 145 -10.94 -5.15 -0.08
CA ILE A 145 -12.24 -5.06 -0.72
C ILE A 145 -12.56 -6.48 -1.24
N PRO A 146 -13.59 -7.18 -0.73
CA PRO A 146 -13.80 -8.58 -1.10
C PRO A 146 -14.06 -8.75 -2.61
N GLU A 147 -14.82 -7.84 -3.21
CA GLU A 147 -15.15 -7.86 -4.63
C GLU A 147 -15.05 -6.47 -5.23
N THR A 148 -14.27 -6.31 -6.29
CA THR A 148 -14.11 -5.04 -7.02
C THR A 148 -14.69 -5.11 -8.42
N THR A 149 -15.02 -3.94 -8.95
CA THR A 149 -15.33 -3.75 -10.38
C THR A 149 -14.21 -3.00 -11.08
N ALA A 150 -14.04 -3.23 -12.37
CA ALA A 150 -13.13 -2.44 -13.20
C ALA A 150 -13.45 -0.93 -13.09
N SER A 151 -12.41 -0.12 -12.95
CA SER A 151 -12.53 1.34 -12.95
C SER A 151 -13.07 1.82 -14.29
N ARG A 152 -13.93 2.84 -14.25
CA ARG A 152 -14.43 3.52 -15.44
C ARG A 152 -13.50 4.68 -15.77
N ASN A 153 -13.39 5.01 -17.06
CA ASN A 153 -12.81 6.27 -17.47
C ASN A 153 -13.82 7.40 -17.22
N PHE A 154 -13.30 8.59 -16.92
CA PHE A 154 -14.08 9.82 -16.77
C PHE A 154 -14.10 10.58 -18.09
#